data_AF-A0A0J9EUB0-F1
#
_entry.id   AF-A0A0J9EUB0-F1
#
_cell.length_a   1.000
_cell.length_b   1.000
_cell.length_c   1.000
_cell.angle_alpha   90.00
_cell.angle_beta   90.00
_cell.angle_gamma   90.00
#
_symmetry.space_group_name_H-M   'P 1'
#
loop_
_entity.id
_entity.type
_entity.pdbx_description
1 polymer ?
#
loop_
_entity_poly.entity_id
_entity_poly.type
_entity_poly.pdbx_seq_one_letter_code
_entity_poly.pdbx_strand_id
1 'polypeptide(L)'
;MITADRLTTQLLTSFPTDFEGVSQFRHTIPAYKLRRPGGAAQLVELEVFDFQSWPQRPQYNIQAATRKTLNINGRAVKFFGAEWILREKILSQYQRQGSPKEGTDIRDITNMIPLAVPGRPELDFNQSQELQTALANLVQKRPALVQSLKAKVKCTAVFQN
;
A
#
# COMPACT_ATOMS: atom_id res chain seq x y z
N MET A 1 -5.62 4.04 -22.93
CA MET A 1 -5.47 3.77 -21.48
C MET A 1 -4.66 2.49 -21.33
N ILE A 2 -3.65 2.45 -20.47
CA ILE A 2 -2.84 1.25 -20.18
C ILE A 2 -3.46 0.58 -18.96
N THR A 3 -3.94 -0.66 -19.10
CA THR A 3 -4.38 -1.51 -17.97
C THR A 3 -3.18 -2.25 -17.39
N ALA A 4 -3.30 -2.79 -16.17
CA ALA A 4 -2.25 -3.55 -15.52
C ALA A 4 -1.76 -4.74 -16.38
N ASP A 5 -2.69 -5.46 -17.02
CA ASP A 5 -2.37 -6.60 -17.89
C ASP A 5 -1.65 -6.17 -19.19
N ARG A 6 -2.09 -5.05 -19.81
CA ARG A 6 -1.41 -4.50 -20.99
C ARG A 6 -0.01 -3.98 -20.69
N LEU A 7 0.26 -3.61 -19.43
CA LEU A 7 1.58 -3.12 -19.02
C LEU A 7 2.66 -4.19 -19.18
N THR A 8 2.35 -5.46 -18.92
CA THR A 8 3.30 -6.56 -19.08
C THR A 8 3.86 -6.59 -20.49
N THR A 9 2.99 -6.69 -21.50
CA THR A 9 3.40 -6.72 -22.91
C THR A 9 4.18 -5.46 -23.29
N GLN A 10 3.76 -4.29 -22.82
CA GLN A 10 4.45 -3.02 -23.09
C GLN A 10 5.88 -3.01 -22.53
N LEU A 11 6.09 -3.47 -21.29
CA LEU A 11 7.41 -3.52 -20.65
C LEU A 11 8.33 -4.50 -21.36
N LEU A 12 7.84 -5.71 -21.68
CA LEU A 12 8.63 -6.73 -22.37
C LEU A 12 9.02 -6.29 -23.79
N THR A 13 8.16 -5.53 -24.46
CA THR A 13 8.42 -5.05 -25.82
C THR A 13 9.35 -3.82 -25.83
N SER A 14 9.12 -2.87 -24.92
CA SER A 14 9.81 -1.57 -24.95
C SER A 14 11.14 -1.61 -24.20
N PHE A 15 11.29 -2.50 -23.22
CA PHE A 15 12.44 -2.58 -22.32
C PHE A 15 12.92 -4.03 -22.13
N PRO A 16 13.18 -4.79 -23.22
CA PRO A 16 13.50 -6.22 -23.15
C PRO A 16 14.78 -6.54 -22.36
N THR A 17 15.71 -5.59 -22.27
CA THR A 17 16.96 -5.74 -21.50
C THR A 17 16.75 -5.64 -19.99
N ASP A 18 15.64 -5.01 -19.57
CA ASP A 18 15.36 -4.70 -18.17
C ASP A 18 14.23 -5.56 -17.61
N PHE A 19 13.37 -6.13 -18.45
CA PHE A 19 12.21 -6.92 -18.02
C PHE A 19 12.16 -8.32 -18.65
N GLU A 20 11.54 -9.25 -17.92
CA GLU A 20 11.22 -10.61 -18.35
C GLU A 20 9.83 -11.01 -17.88
N GLY A 21 9.19 -11.95 -18.56
CA GLY A 21 7.93 -12.52 -18.12
C GLY A 21 8.16 -13.67 -17.15
N VAL A 22 7.48 -13.65 -16.01
CA VAL A 22 7.41 -14.78 -15.07
C VAL A 22 6.01 -15.35 -15.11
N SER A 23 5.88 -16.65 -15.35
CA SER A 23 4.58 -17.33 -15.32
C SER A 23 4.30 -17.85 -13.92
N GLN A 24 3.30 -17.26 -13.26
CA GLN A 24 2.80 -17.73 -11.98
C GLN A 24 1.32 -18.07 -12.14
N PHE A 25 0.91 -19.27 -11.74
CA PHE A 25 -0.47 -19.75 -11.85
C PHE A 25 -1.08 -19.60 -13.26
N ARG A 26 -0.27 -19.82 -14.31
CA ARG A 26 -0.63 -19.66 -15.73
C ARG A 26 -0.95 -18.22 -16.17
N HIS A 27 -0.58 -17.23 -15.36
CA HIS A 27 -0.62 -15.82 -15.72
C HIS A 27 0.81 -15.27 -15.80
N THR A 28 1.12 -14.55 -16.88
CA THR A 28 2.45 -13.96 -17.06
C THR A 28 2.47 -12.55 -16.49
N ILE A 29 3.31 -12.32 -15.49
CA ILE A 29 3.56 -11.00 -14.91
C ILE A 29 4.95 -10.49 -15.31
N PRO A 30 5.20 -9.18 -15.30
CA PRO A 30 6.52 -8.65 -15.59
C PRO A 30 7.43 -8.77 -14.35
N ALA A 31 8.70 -9.07 -14.57
CA ALA A 31 9.74 -9.02 -13.55
C ALA A 31 10.91 -8.15 -14.04
N TYR A 32 11.42 -7.29 -13.15
CA TYR A 32 12.61 -6.49 -13.39
C TYR A 32 13.88 -7.33 -13.20
N LYS A 33 14.82 -7.21 -14.14
CA LYS A 33 16.13 -7.86 -14.11
C LYS A 33 17.12 -7.04 -13.28
N LEU A 34 17.11 -7.25 -11.96
CA LEU A 34 18.07 -6.62 -11.05
C LEU A 34 19.47 -7.19 -11.26
N ARG A 35 20.38 -6.38 -11.79
CA ARG A 35 21.79 -6.76 -11.99
C ARG A 35 22.56 -6.64 -10.68
N ARG A 36 23.07 -7.76 -10.19
CA ARG A 36 23.96 -7.80 -9.03
C ARG A 36 25.42 -7.56 -9.46
N PRO A 37 26.26 -6.92 -8.63
CA PRO A 37 27.69 -6.81 -8.93
C PRO A 37 28.31 -8.18 -9.18
N GLY A 38 28.99 -8.34 -10.32
CA GLY A 38 29.76 -9.55 -10.66
C GLY A 38 28.94 -10.83 -10.88
N GLY A 39 27.61 -10.77 -11.06
CA GLY A 39 26.78 -11.97 -11.09
C GLY A 39 25.56 -11.93 -12.00
N ALA A 40 24.80 -13.02 -11.95
CA ALA A 40 23.55 -13.19 -12.70
C ALA A 40 22.46 -12.20 -12.25
N ALA A 41 21.55 -11.90 -13.18
CA ALA A 41 20.38 -11.08 -12.88
C ALA A 41 19.44 -11.82 -11.91
N GLN A 42 18.94 -11.09 -10.92
CA GLN A 42 17.84 -11.53 -10.07
C GLN A 42 16.54 -10.97 -10.62
N LEU A 43 15.53 -11.82 -10.83
CA LEU A 43 14.20 -11.38 -11.19
C LEU A 43 13.46 -10.84 -9.96
N VAL A 44 12.93 -9.63 -10.10
CA VAL A 44 12.08 -8.96 -9.10
C VAL A 44 10.70 -8.76 -9.73
N GLU A 45 9.75 -9.59 -9.32
CA GLU A 45 8.37 -9.57 -9.83
C GLU A 45 7.70 -8.22 -9.56
N LEU A 46 6.84 -7.80 -10.50
CA LEU A 46 6.01 -6.62 -10.38
C LEU A 46 4.53 -7.02 -10.29
N GLU A 47 3.93 -6.85 -9.11
CA GLU A 47 2.48 -6.92 -8.94
C GLU A 47 1.86 -5.57 -9.32
N VAL A 48 1.09 -5.55 -10.40
CA VAL A 48 0.53 -4.32 -10.98
C VAL A 48 -0.99 -4.32 -10.84
N PHE A 49 -1.53 -3.18 -10.42
CA PHE A 49 -2.97 -2.97 -10.25
C PHE A 49 -3.42 -1.67 -10.93
N ASP A 50 -4.64 -1.65 -11.42
CA ASP A 50 -5.31 -0.44 -11.92
C ASP A 50 -6.74 -0.34 -11.37
N PHE A 51 -7.26 0.87 -11.29
CA PHE A 51 -8.58 1.12 -10.71
C PHE A 51 -9.73 0.59 -11.59
N GLN A 52 -9.56 0.56 -12.92
CA GLN A 52 -10.61 0.12 -13.83
C GLN A 52 -10.91 -1.38 -13.66
N SER A 53 -9.88 -2.20 -13.42
CA SER A 53 -10.02 -3.62 -13.11
C SER A 53 -10.47 -3.89 -11.66
N TRP A 54 -10.30 -2.91 -10.76
CA TRP A 54 -10.65 -3.04 -9.33
C TRP A 54 -11.54 -1.87 -8.87
N PRO A 55 -12.76 -1.70 -9.44
CA PRO A 55 -13.62 -0.56 -9.11
C PRO A 55 -14.08 -0.54 -7.65
N GLN A 56 -14.13 -1.71 -7.01
CA GLN A 56 -14.41 -1.87 -5.57
C GLN A 56 -13.24 -1.43 -4.67
N ARG A 57 -12.08 -1.10 -5.23
CA ARG A 57 -10.91 -0.57 -4.52
C ARG A 57 -10.68 0.90 -4.87
N PRO A 58 -11.52 1.83 -4.39
CA PRO A 58 -11.39 3.26 -4.69
C PRO A 58 -10.04 3.85 -4.25
N GLN A 59 -9.33 3.19 -3.34
CA GLN A 59 -7.97 3.56 -2.94
C GLN A 59 -6.95 3.46 -4.10
N TYR A 60 -7.27 2.77 -5.21
CA TYR A 60 -6.45 2.73 -6.42
C TYR A 60 -6.70 3.89 -7.38
N ASN A 61 -7.68 4.76 -7.10
CA ASN A 61 -7.89 5.97 -7.89
C ASN A 61 -6.77 6.99 -7.63
N ILE A 62 -5.73 6.94 -8.47
CA ILE A 62 -4.54 7.79 -8.37
C ILE A 62 -4.81 9.30 -8.51
N GLN A 63 -5.98 9.70 -9.01
CA GLN A 63 -6.38 11.12 -9.09
C GLN A 63 -6.87 11.65 -7.74
N ALA A 64 -7.48 10.79 -6.92
CA ALA A 64 -8.05 11.16 -5.63
C ALA A 64 -7.14 10.80 -4.44
N ALA A 65 -6.31 9.75 -4.58
CA ALA A 65 -5.48 9.26 -3.50
C ALA A 65 -4.38 10.25 -3.10
N THR A 66 -4.15 10.40 -1.79
CA THR A 66 -3.01 11.11 -1.22
C THR A 66 -1.71 10.41 -1.64
N ARG A 67 -0.81 11.16 -2.28
CA ARG A 67 0.42 10.65 -2.91
C ARG A 67 1.61 11.53 -2.59
N LYS A 68 2.80 10.95 -2.64
CA LYS A 68 4.08 11.66 -2.53
C LYS A 68 5.04 11.22 -3.62
N THR A 69 6.08 12.03 -3.81
CA THR A 69 7.19 11.74 -4.71
C THR A 69 8.47 11.85 -3.93
N LEU A 70 9.36 10.88 -4.09
CA LEU A 70 10.69 10.85 -3.48
C LEU A 70 11.72 10.89 -4.59
N ASN A 71 12.80 11.66 -4.39
CA ASN A 71 13.90 11.72 -5.33
C ASN A 71 14.97 10.68 -4.96
N ILE A 72 15.15 9.65 -5.79
CA ILE A 72 16.24 8.68 -5.66
C ILE A 72 17.28 9.01 -6.73
N ASN A 73 18.40 9.61 -6.33
CA ASN A 73 19.53 9.91 -7.22
C ASN A 73 19.12 10.65 -8.51
N GLY A 74 18.27 11.67 -8.38
CA GLY A 74 17.77 12.46 -9.51
C GLY A 74 16.53 11.88 -10.21
N ARG A 75 16.03 10.71 -9.79
CA ARG A 75 14.81 10.12 -10.33
C ARG A 75 13.63 10.28 -9.38
N ALA A 76 12.55 10.86 -9.91
CA ALA A 76 11.28 10.98 -9.20
C ALA A 76 10.55 9.63 -9.13
N VAL A 77 10.42 9.08 -7.91
CA VAL A 77 9.67 7.85 -7.61
C VAL A 77 8.37 8.22 -6.92
N LYS A 78 7.24 7.84 -7.51
CA LYS A 78 5.89 8.14 -7.00
C LYS A 78 5.41 7.00 -6.09
N PHE A 79 4.81 7.36 -4.96
CA PHE A 79 4.25 6.39 -4.01
C PHE A 79 3.00 6.95 -3.33
N PHE A 80 2.19 6.08 -2.73
CA PHE A 80 1.06 6.49 -1.90
C PHE A 80 1.53 7.14 -0.60
N GLY A 81 0.80 8.14 -0.12
CA GLY A 81 1.13 8.87 1.11
C GLY A 81 1.13 7.98 2.36
N ALA A 82 1.75 8.46 3.44
CA ALA A 82 1.78 7.73 4.71
C ALA A 82 0.38 7.49 5.26
N GLU A 83 -0.55 8.41 5.00
CA GLU A 83 -1.96 8.35 5.39
C GLU A 83 -2.71 7.23 4.68
N TRP A 84 -2.45 7.08 3.38
CA TRP A 84 -2.99 5.98 2.58
C TRP A 84 -2.44 4.64 3.06
N ILE A 85 -1.12 4.54 3.27
CA ILE A 85 -0.49 3.30 3.75
C ILE A 85 -1.00 2.95 5.15
N LEU A 86 -1.15 3.93 6.04
CA LEU A 86 -1.64 3.73 7.39
C LEU A 86 -3.08 3.20 7.40
N ARG A 87 -3.97 3.75 6.56
CA ARG A 87 -5.34 3.24 6.38
C ARG A 87 -5.34 1.76 6.01
N GLU A 88 -4.59 1.39 4.95
CA GLU A 88 -4.56 -0.01 4.48
C GLU A 88 -3.94 -0.94 5.53
N LYS A 89 -2.95 -0.46 6.30
CA LYS A 89 -2.32 -1.25 7.36
C LYS A 89 -3.21 -1.47 8.58
N ILE A 90 -3.99 -0.46 8.98
CA ILE A 90 -5.00 -0.59 10.04
C ILE A 90 -6.04 -1.66 9.63
N LEU A 91 -6.45 -1.67 8.36
CA LEU A 91 -7.34 -2.71 7.88
C LEU A 91 -6.65 -4.09 7.83
N SER A 92 -5.43 -4.15 7.27
CA SER A 92 -4.75 -5.41 7.02
C SER A 92 -4.37 -6.13 8.31
N GLN A 93 -3.97 -5.43 9.38
CA GLN A 93 -3.68 -6.09 10.65
C GLN A 93 -4.91 -6.80 11.21
N TYR A 94 -6.12 -6.30 10.95
CA TYR A 94 -7.35 -6.89 11.47
C TYR A 94 -7.72 -8.12 10.65
N GLN A 95 -7.74 -7.97 9.32
CA GLN A 95 -8.02 -9.07 8.39
C GLN A 95 -7.00 -10.21 8.49
N ARG A 96 -5.76 -9.93 8.90
CA ARG A 96 -4.67 -10.89 9.07
C ARG A 96 -4.38 -11.25 10.52
N GLN A 97 -5.29 -10.94 11.44
CA GLN A 97 -5.14 -11.29 12.84
C GLN A 97 -4.93 -12.80 13.00
N GLY A 98 -3.97 -13.18 13.86
CA GLY A 98 -3.57 -14.56 14.07
C GLY A 98 -2.61 -15.13 13.01
N SER A 99 -2.35 -14.39 11.93
CA SER A 99 -1.35 -14.80 10.92
C SER A 99 0.08 -14.40 11.34
N PRO A 100 1.12 -15.05 10.78
CA PRO A 100 2.51 -14.64 10.98
C PRO A 100 2.82 -13.19 10.57
N LYS A 101 1.98 -12.56 9.72
CA LYS A 101 2.17 -11.18 9.26
C LYS A 101 1.57 -10.12 10.19
N GLU A 102 0.74 -10.49 11.16
CA GLU A 102 0.10 -9.53 12.07
C GLU A 102 1.11 -8.64 12.80
N GLY A 103 2.17 -9.23 13.35
CA GLY A 103 3.21 -8.48 14.07
C GLY A 103 3.94 -7.49 13.17
N THR A 104 4.14 -7.83 11.90
CA THR A 104 4.75 -6.93 10.92
C THR A 104 3.80 -5.78 10.57
N ASP A 105 2.51 -6.06 10.37
CA ASP A 105 1.53 -5.01 10.07
C ASP A 105 1.41 -4.01 11.24
N ILE A 106 1.41 -4.46 12.50
CA ILE A 106 1.39 -3.57 13.68
C ILE A 106 2.68 -2.72 13.79
N ARG A 107 3.84 -3.32 13.49
CA ARG A 107 5.10 -2.57 13.45
C ARG A 107 5.07 -1.49 12.36
N ASP A 108 4.58 -1.83 11.17
CA ASP A 108 4.48 -0.90 10.06
C ASP A 108 3.52 0.26 10.39
N ILE A 109 2.40 -0.01 11.06
CA ILE A 109 1.51 1.04 11.59
C ILE A 109 2.28 2.00 12.49
N THR A 110 3.04 1.46 13.44
CA THR A 110 3.83 2.26 14.40
C THR A 110 4.81 3.19 13.67
N ASN A 111 5.45 2.69 12.61
CA ASN A 111 6.37 3.47 11.79
C ASN A 111 5.69 4.53 10.91
N MET A 112 4.44 4.30 10.49
CA MET A 112 3.69 5.21 9.62
C MET A 112 3.02 6.37 10.37
N ILE A 113 2.59 6.16 11.62
CA ILE A 113 1.93 7.19 12.45
C ILE A 113 2.69 8.54 12.48
N PRO A 114 4.02 8.60 12.75
CA PRO A 114 4.74 9.88 12.80
C PRO A 114 4.83 10.57 11.43
N LEU A 115 4.70 9.83 10.33
CA LEU A 115 4.78 10.35 8.97
C LEU A 115 3.43 10.88 8.45
N ALA A 116 2.34 10.48 9.09
CA ALA A 116 0.98 10.88 8.72
C ALA A 116 0.64 12.29 9.21
N VAL A 117 -0.12 13.01 8.38
CA VAL A 117 -0.68 14.33 8.66
C VAL A 117 -2.21 14.19 8.85
N PRO A 118 -2.80 14.79 9.90
CA PRO A 118 -4.25 14.74 10.11
C PRO A 118 -5.04 15.44 8.99
N GLY A 119 -6.33 15.12 8.89
CA GLY A 119 -7.26 15.75 7.96
C GLY A 119 -7.22 15.21 6.52
N ARG A 120 -6.45 14.15 6.26
CA ARG A 120 -6.48 13.45 4.96
C ARG A 120 -7.69 12.52 4.88
N PRO A 121 -8.34 12.41 3.70
CA PRO A 121 -9.56 11.63 3.53
C PRO A 121 -9.34 10.14 3.81
N GLU A 122 -8.13 9.62 3.57
CA GLU A 122 -7.80 8.23 3.89
C GLU A 122 -7.90 7.93 5.39
N LEU A 123 -7.70 8.92 6.26
CA LEU A 123 -7.76 8.81 7.72
C LEU A 123 -9.04 9.41 8.34
N ASP A 124 -10.07 9.69 7.53
CA ASP A 124 -11.44 9.88 8.01
C ASP A 124 -12.20 8.55 7.87
N PHE A 125 -12.45 7.89 9.01
CA PHE A 125 -13.08 6.57 9.06
C PHE A 125 -14.59 6.65 9.33
N ASN A 126 -15.16 7.85 9.47
CA ASN A 126 -16.57 8.00 9.86
C ASN A 126 -17.56 7.38 8.85
N GLN A 127 -17.14 7.22 7.59
CA GLN A 127 -17.96 6.63 6.52
C GLN A 127 -17.58 5.17 6.21
N SER A 128 -16.76 4.51 7.03
CA SER A 128 -16.31 3.14 6.80
C SER A 128 -16.41 2.27 8.06
N GLN A 129 -17.48 1.48 8.12
CA GLN A 129 -17.70 0.54 9.24
C GLN A 129 -16.55 -0.46 9.39
N GLU A 130 -16.00 -0.95 8.28
CA GLU A 130 -14.88 -1.90 8.29
C GLU A 130 -13.63 -1.31 8.95
N LEU A 131 -13.29 -0.06 8.62
CA LEU A 131 -12.15 0.64 9.21
C LEU A 131 -12.39 1.02 10.67
N GLN A 132 -13.63 1.35 11.05
CA GLN A 132 -13.98 1.59 12.45
C GLN A 132 -13.77 0.32 13.28
N THR A 133 -14.24 -0.83 12.81
CA THR A 133 -14.05 -2.13 13.47
C THR A 133 -12.57 -2.50 13.55
N ALA A 134 -11.81 -2.33 12.46
CA ALA A 134 -10.38 -2.61 12.44
C ALA A 134 -9.60 -1.69 13.40
N LEU A 135 -9.92 -0.39 13.44
CA LEU A 135 -9.31 0.56 14.37
C LEU A 135 -9.64 0.23 15.82
N ALA A 136 -10.90 -0.12 16.14
CA ALA A 136 -11.30 -0.52 17.49
C ALA A 136 -10.50 -1.76 17.96
N ASN A 137 -10.35 -2.75 17.08
CA ASN A 137 -9.52 -3.93 17.34
C ASN A 137 -8.05 -3.55 17.58
N LEU A 138 -7.48 -2.66 16.76
CA LEU A 138 -6.10 -2.20 16.92
C LEU A 138 -5.86 -1.59 18.31
N VAL A 139 -6.71 -0.64 18.70
CA VAL A 139 -6.52 0.12 19.94
C VAL A 139 -6.80 -0.71 21.18
N GLN A 140 -7.68 -1.71 21.09
CA GLN A 140 -7.85 -2.71 22.14
C GLN A 140 -6.57 -3.55 22.31
N LYS A 141 -5.96 -3.99 21.21
CA LYS A 141 -4.72 -4.80 21.25
C LYS A 141 -3.48 -4.00 21.61
N ARG A 142 -3.45 -2.70 21.28
CA ARG A 142 -2.31 -1.80 21.49
C ARG A 142 -2.77 -0.46 22.08
N PRO A 143 -3.18 -0.43 23.36
CA PRO A 143 -3.65 0.79 24.02
C PRO A 143 -2.64 1.95 23.99
N ALA A 144 -1.34 1.64 23.99
CA ALA A 144 -0.27 2.62 23.90
C ALA A 144 -0.30 3.47 22.61
N LEU A 145 -0.94 2.99 21.53
CA LEU A 145 -1.03 3.71 20.26
C LEU A 145 -2.22 4.68 20.19
N VAL A 146 -3.15 4.64 21.16
CA VAL A 146 -4.42 5.39 21.13
C VAL A 146 -4.20 6.87 20.88
N GLN A 147 -3.35 7.54 21.67
CA GLN A 147 -3.17 8.98 21.56
C GLN A 147 -2.54 9.37 20.22
N SER A 148 -1.50 8.62 19.81
CA SER A 148 -0.81 8.88 18.54
C SER A 148 -1.73 8.63 17.33
N LEU A 149 -2.62 7.64 17.38
CA LEU A 149 -3.62 7.40 16.34
C LEU A 149 -4.74 8.45 16.36
N LYS A 150 -5.27 8.80 17.53
CA LYS A 150 -6.31 9.83 17.70
C LYS A 150 -5.88 11.20 17.17
N ALA A 151 -4.58 11.51 17.26
CA ALA A 151 -4.02 12.74 16.71
C ALA A 151 -4.00 12.77 15.17
N LYS A 152 -4.18 11.64 14.48
CA LYS A 152 -4.07 11.51 13.01
C LYS A 152 -5.38 11.09 12.35
N VAL A 153 -6.15 10.24 13.03
CA VAL A 153 -7.35 9.58 12.50
C VAL A 153 -8.60 10.22 13.09
N LYS A 154 -9.52 10.62 12.21
CA LYS A 154 -10.86 11.05 12.59
C LYS A 154 -11.79 9.84 12.56
N CYS A 155 -12.30 9.47 13.73
CA CYS A 155 -13.17 8.31 13.89
C CYS A 155 -14.01 8.48 15.15
N THR A 156 -15.16 9.14 15.02
CA THR A 156 -16.04 9.47 16.15
C THR A 156 -16.49 8.22 16.91
N ALA A 157 -16.71 7.10 16.21
CA ALA A 157 -17.10 5.82 16.81
C ALA A 157 -16.05 5.22 17.77
N VAL A 158 -14.76 5.51 17.59
CA VAL A 158 -13.66 4.92 18.39
C VAL A 158 -13.00 5.95 19.30
N PHE A 159 -12.81 7.17 18.81
CA PHE A 159 -12.07 8.21 19.51
C PHE A 159 -12.91 9.39 20.00
N GLN A 160 -14.18 9.47 19.61
CA GLN A 160 -15.07 10.59 19.94
C GLN A 160 -14.46 11.94 19.52
N ASN A 161 -13.82 11.97 18.34
CA ASN A 161 -13.21 13.16 17.70
C ASN A 161 -13.82 13.46 16.33
#